data_AF-A0A328HIM0-F1
#
_entry.id   AF-A0A328HIM0-F1
#
_cell.length_a   1.000
_cell.length_b   1.000
_cell.length_c   1.000
_cell.angle_alpha   90.00
_cell.angle_beta   90.00
_cell.angle_gamma   90.00
#
_symmetry.space_group_name_H-M   'P 1'
#
loop_
_entity.id
_entity.type
_entity.pdbx_description
1 polymer ?
#
loop_
_entity_poly.entity_id
_entity_poly.type
_entity_poly.pdbx_seq_one_letter_code
_entity_poly.pdbx_strand_id
1 'polypeptide(L)'
;MPQSSYDVPVVEQGAENPICWVASMAMVESYWTQSSVGVGKYTGGFDPSMSCIDNMATDVVDFQNRMASFGFYPAYPDEPLSLNSLYEASDRLGPLIYFHYVNGFPYLSGPGTGGGAHAIVITGTDTDQGGFWFNNPWGDKDTWADATSGLAPAADPNSRSYSLYFGNFPV
;
A
#
# COMPACT_ATOMS: atom_id res chain seq x y z
N MET A 1 -0.98 -13.08 -20.43
CA MET A 1 0.41 -12.77 -20.03
C MET A 1 0.48 -12.85 -18.49
N PRO A 2 1.47 -12.32 -17.75
CA PRO A 2 1.46 -12.47 -16.31
C PRO A 2 0.33 -11.68 -15.63
N GLN A 3 -0.35 -12.33 -14.68
CA GLN A 3 -1.46 -11.78 -13.90
C GLN A 3 -1.37 -12.32 -12.46
N SER A 4 -1.62 -11.46 -11.48
CA SER A 4 -1.72 -11.84 -10.06
C SER A 4 -3.04 -11.33 -9.49
N SER A 5 -3.62 -12.07 -8.53
CA SER A 5 -4.86 -11.69 -7.84
C SER A 5 -4.92 -12.31 -6.44
N TYR A 6 -5.26 -11.49 -5.46
CA TYR A 6 -5.29 -11.82 -4.04
C TYR A 6 -6.61 -11.34 -3.43
N ASP A 7 -7.36 -12.23 -2.79
CA ASP A 7 -8.55 -11.84 -2.02
C ASP A 7 -8.14 -11.28 -0.66
N VAL A 8 -7.78 -10.00 -0.63
CA VAL A 8 -7.40 -9.29 0.58
C VAL A 8 -8.65 -8.68 1.23
N PRO A 9 -8.88 -8.86 2.54
CA PRO A 9 -9.97 -8.18 3.23
C PRO A 9 -9.72 -6.67 3.29
N VAL A 10 -10.78 -5.87 3.25
CA VAL A 10 -10.67 -4.42 3.48
C VAL A 10 -10.76 -4.14 4.97
N VAL A 11 -9.78 -3.41 5.48
CA VAL A 11 -9.79 -2.80 6.80
C VAL A 11 -9.91 -1.30 6.61
N GLU A 12 -11.04 -0.72 6.98
CA GLU A 12 -11.25 0.71 6.87
C GLU A 12 -10.43 1.47 7.92
N GLN A 13 -9.83 2.59 7.51
CA GLN A 13 -9.14 3.49 8.43
C GLN A 13 -10.11 4.28 9.33
N GLY A 14 -11.40 4.35 8.97
CA GLY A 14 -12.39 5.25 9.57
C GLY A 14 -12.36 6.65 8.94
N ALA A 15 -13.46 7.39 9.03
CA ALA A 15 -13.54 8.74 8.45
C ALA A 15 -12.50 9.66 9.08
N GLU A 16 -11.67 10.31 8.24
CA GLU A 16 -10.64 11.29 8.64
C GLU A 16 -9.50 10.74 9.53
N ASN A 17 -9.53 9.44 9.81
CA ASN A 17 -8.49 8.77 10.58
C ASN A 17 -7.31 8.44 9.67
N PRO A 18 -6.08 8.71 10.07
CA PRO A 18 -5.05 9.00 9.11
C PRO A 18 -4.00 7.87 9.10
N ILE A 19 -4.51 6.66 9.11
CA ILE A 19 -3.75 5.45 9.37
C ILE A 19 -3.82 4.48 8.20
N CYS A 20 -3.83 5.04 6.99
CA CYS A 20 -3.87 4.28 5.75
C CYS A 20 -2.80 3.17 5.71
N TRP A 21 -1.59 3.44 6.20
CA TRP A 21 -0.51 2.45 6.25
C TRP A 21 -0.75 1.36 7.29
N VAL A 22 -1.32 1.70 8.46
CA VAL A 22 -1.68 0.72 9.50
C VAL A 22 -2.84 -0.16 9.04
N ALA A 23 -3.86 0.45 8.43
CA ALA A 23 -4.97 -0.27 7.82
C ALA A 23 -4.45 -1.21 6.73
N SER A 24 -3.54 -0.73 5.87
CA SER A 24 -2.90 -1.54 4.83
C SER A 24 -2.08 -2.71 5.40
N MET A 25 -1.34 -2.49 6.49
CA MET A 25 -0.65 -3.57 7.21
C MET A 25 -1.65 -4.59 7.75
N ALA A 26 -2.74 -4.14 8.34
CA ALA A 26 -3.79 -5.01 8.87
C ALA A 26 -4.44 -5.84 7.76
N MET A 27 -4.69 -5.24 6.59
CA MET A 27 -5.18 -5.96 5.40
C MET A 27 -4.19 -7.05 4.95
N VAL A 28 -2.92 -6.70 4.73
CA VAL A 28 -1.90 -7.63 4.24
C VAL A 28 -1.62 -8.75 5.25
N GLU A 29 -1.52 -8.42 6.55
CA GLU A 29 -1.34 -9.44 7.57
C GLU A 29 -2.59 -10.33 7.72
N SER A 30 -3.80 -9.78 7.61
CA SER A 30 -5.03 -10.58 7.61
C SER A 30 -5.04 -11.61 6.48
N TYR A 31 -4.62 -11.20 5.27
CA TYR A 31 -4.46 -12.11 4.14
C TYR A 31 -3.48 -13.23 4.47
N TRP A 32 -2.27 -12.91 4.94
CA TRP A 32 -1.26 -13.93 5.14
C TRP A 32 -1.53 -14.86 6.33
N THR A 33 -2.09 -14.31 7.41
CA THR A 33 -2.41 -15.08 8.63
C THR A 33 -3.75 -15.80 8.55
N GLN A 34 -4.54 -15.54 7.50
CA GLN A 34 -5.91 -16.03 7.36
C GLN A 34 -6.77 -15.70 8.60
N SER A 35 -6.55 -14.51 9.15
CA SER A 35 -7.18 -14.05 10.39
C SER A 35 -7.70 -12.63 10.25
N SER A 36 -8.57 -12.19 11.17
CA SER A 36 -9.06 -10.81 11.18
C SER A 36 -8.13 -9.94 12.03
N VAL A 37 -7.20 -9.26 11.35
CA VAL A 37 -6.33 -8.26 11.97
C VAL A 37 -6.96 -6.88 11.81
N GLY A 38 -7.20 -6.20 12.93
CA GLY A 38 -7.65 -4.81 12.95
C GLY A 38 -6.51 -3.84 13.24
N VAL A 39 -6.74 -2.55 12.98
CA VAL A 39 -5.76 -1.47 13.24
C VAL A 39 -5.27 -1.42 14.69
N GLY A 40 -6.12 -1.85 15.64
CA GLY A 40 -5.80 -1.91 17.07
C GLY A 40 -4.55 -2.74 17.41
N LYS A 41 -4.18 -3.71 16.57
CA LYS A 41 -2.96 -4.51 16.78
C LYS A 41 -1.70 -3.66 16.73
N TYR A 42 -1.63 -2.70 15.81
CA TYR A 42 -0.44 -1.88 15.59
C TYR A 42 -0.49 -0.56 16.34
N THR A 43 -1.68 -0.07 16.68
CA THR A 43 -1.85 1.15 17.49
C THR A 43 -1.81 0.87 18.99
N GLY A 44 -1.67 -0.38 19.42
CA GLY A 44 -1.78 -0.77 20.83
C GLY A 44 -3.19 -0.54 21.41
N GLY A 45 -4.21 -0.51 20.55
CA GLY A 45 -5.60 -0.25 20.92
C GLY A 45 -6.00 1.22 21.01
N PHE A 46 -5.09 2.16 20.72
CA PHE A 46 -5.41 3.59 20.69
C PHE A 46 -5.98 4.03 19.34
N ASP A 47 -6.89 5.00 19.35
CA ASP A 47 -7.42 5.66 18.15
C ASP A 47 -6.44 6.73 17.67
N PRO A 48 -5.76 6.52 16.54
CA PRO A 48 -4.71 7.40 16.03
C PRO A 48 -5.31 8.61 15.30
N SER A 49 -6.19 9.37 15.96
CA SER A 49 -6.74 10.60 15.36
C SER A 49 -5.63 11.64 15.13
N MET A 50 -5.52 12.14 13.88
CA MET A 50 -4.64 13.24 13.39
C MET A 50 -3.21 12.90 12.90
N SER A 51 -3.03 12.52 11.64
CA SER A 51 -1.75 12.35 10.96
C SER A 51 -1.86 11.59 9.64
N CYS A 52 -2.16 12.22 8.50
CA CYS A 52 -1.47 11.76 7.31
C CYS A 52 -0.03 12.12 7.67
N ILE A 53 0.68 11.20 8.36
CA ILE A 53 1.82 11.57 9.21
C ILE A 53 2.76 12.37 8.33
N ASP A 54 2.88 13.64 8.70
CA ASP A 54 3.66 14.59 7.95
C ASP A 54 5.11 14.17 8.10
N ASN A 55 5.65 13.74 6.97
CA ASN A 55 6.84 12.94 6.78
C ASN A 55 6.96 11.72 7.71
N MET A 56 7.42 10.64 7.09
CA MET A 56 8.00 9.51 7.79
C MET A 56 8.90 10.01 8.94
N ALA A 57 9.07 9.19 9.96
CA ALA A 57 10.40 8.81 10.43
C ALA A 57 11.54 9.70 9.85
N THR A 58 12.40 10.29 10.70
CA THR A 58 13.29 11.43 10.35
C THR A 58 13.98 11.33 8.98
N ASP A 59 14.19 10.10 8.50
CA ASP A 59 14.38 9.72 7.12
C ASP A 59 13.68 8.36 6.77
N VAL A 60 13.84 7.93 5.51
CA VAL A 60 13.39 6.61 5.02
C VAL A 60 13.93 5.43 5.86
N VAL A 61 15.08 5.56 6.50
CA VAL A 61 15.69 4.48 7.29
C VAL A 61 14.92 4.27 8.60
N ASP A 62 14.56 5.35 9.31
CA ASP A 62 13.71 5.23 10.51
C ASP A 62 12.35 4.60 10.13
N PHE A 63 11.82 4.90 8.95
CA PHE A 63 10.54 4.33 8.51
C PHE A 63 10.66 2.83 8.29
N GLN A 64 11.70 2.42 7.57
CA GLN A 64 11.98 1.00 7.33
C GLN A 64 12.24 0.24 8.61
N ASN A 65 12.97 0.81 9.56
CA ASN A 65 13.21 0.20 10.86
C ASN A 65 11.90 -0.01 11.64
N ARG A 66 10.99 0.97 11.60
CA ARG A 66 9.66 0.85 12.20
C ARG A 66 8.81 -0.21 11.52
N MET A 67 8.76 -0.23 10.19
CA MET A 67 8.01 -1.25 9.45
C MET A 67 8.57 -2.65 9.69
N ALA A 68 9.89 -2.80 9.75
CA ALA A 68 10.56 -4.06 10.05
C ALA A 68 10.20 -4.58 11.45
N SER A 69 10.00 -3.69 12.43
CA SER A 69 9.52 -4.09 13.78
C SER A 69 8.14 -4.73 13.76
N PHE A 70 7.35 -4.49 12.71
CA PHE A 70 6.05 -5.11 12.46
C PHE A 70 6.11 -6.24 11.42
N GLY A 71 7.30 -6.64 10.96
CA GLY A 71 7.47 -7.70 9.95
C GLY A 71 7.23 -7.25 8.51
N PHE A 72 7.20 -5.94 8.24
CA PHE A 72 7.06 -5.38 6.90
C PHE A 72 8.39 -4.87 6.37
N TYR A 73 8.72 -5.24 5.14
CA TYR A 73 10.01 -4.93 4.52
C TYR A 73 9.81 -4.26 3.16
N PRO A 74 10.71 -3.34 2.78
CA PRO A 74 10.67 -2.73 1.45
C PRO A 74 10.87 -3.76 0.36
N ALA A 75 9.95 -3.77 -0.61
CA ALA A 75 10.15 -4.32 -1.93
C ALA A 75 10.80 -3.22 -2.78
N TYR A 76 12.11 -3.32 -2.99
CA TYR A 76 12.83 -2.40 -3.87
C TYR A 76 12.78 -2.96 -5.29
N PRO A 77 12.04 -2.33 -6.22
CA PRO A 77 12.39 -2.48 -7.61
C PRO A 77 13.73 -1.75 -7.85
N ASP A 78 14.62 -2.35 -8.65
CA ASP A 78 15.90 -1.73 -9.02
C ASP A 78 15.71 -0.45 -9.87
N GLU A 79 14.48 -0.17 -10.31
CA GLU A 79 14.04 0.92 -11.17
C GLU A 79 12.74 1.55 -10.62
N PRO A 80 12.28 2.72 -11.10
CA PRO A 80 10.93 3.22 -10.80
C PRO A 80 9.89 2.11 -11.00
N LEU A 81 8.93 1.99 -10.07
CA LEU A 81 7.99 0.89 -10.02
C LEU A 81 7.15 0.79 -11.30
N SER A 82 7.64 0.04 -12.28
CA SER A 82 6.92 -0.27 -13.51
C SER A 82 5.84 -1.31 -13.22
N LEU A 83 4.84 -1.44 -14.12
CA LEU A 83 3.83 -2.49 -13.99
C LEU A 83 4.45 -3.91 -13.96
N ASN A 84 5.52 -4.12 -14.73
CA ASN A 84 6.23 -5.40 -14.74
C ASN A 84 6.96 -5.65 -13.42
N SER A 85 7.67 -4.63 -12.90
CA SER A 85 8.35 -4.74 -11.60
C SER A 85 7.35 -4.93 -10.45
N LEU A 86 6.18 -4.29 -10.54
CA LEU A 86 5.08 -4.50 -9.60
C LEU A 86 4.56 -5.93 -9.66
N TYR A 87 4.34 -6.48 -10.86
CA TYR A 87 3.96 -7.88 -11.05
C TYR A 87 5.01 -8.83 -10.49
N GLU A 88 6.29 -8.66 -10.82
CA GLU A 88 7.35 -9.55 -10.34
C GLU A 88 7.47 -9.52 -8.81
N ALA A 89 7.32 -8.35 -8.22
CA ALA A 89 7.29 -8.20 -6.76
C ALA A 89 6.05 -8.88 -6.16
N SER A 90 4.86 -8.65 -6.74
CA SER A 90 3.62 -9.19 -6.19
C SER A 90 3.53 -10.71 -6.38
N ASP A 91 3.97 -11.25 -7.51
CA ASP A 91 4.00 -12.69 -7.80
C ASP A 91 4.87 -13.46 -6.78
N ARG A 92 6.00 -12.87 -6.38
CA ARG A 92 6.91 -13.48 -5.41
C ARG A 92 6.52 -13.22 -3.95
N LEU A 93 5.97 -12.06 -3.64
CA LEU A 93 5.82 -11.56 -2.25
C LEU A 93 4.35 -11.43 -1.81
N GLY A 94 3.40 -11.76 -2.68
CA GLY A 94 1.97 -11.63 -2.44
C GLY A 94 1.47 -10.18 -2.57
N PRO A 95 0.39 -9.80 -1.86
CA PRO A 95 -0.14 -8.44 -1.89
C PRO A 95 0.87 -7.45 -1.29
N LEU A 96 0.92 -6.25 -1.87
CA LEU A 96 1.92 -5.22 -1.54
C LEU A 96 1.24 -3.97 -1.00
N ILE A 97 1.81 -3.34 0.03
CA ILE A 97 1.41 -1.99 0.44
C ILE A 97 2.11 -1.00 -0.47
N TYR A 98 1.36 -0.14 -1.16
CA TYR A 98 1.90 0.86 -2.07
C TYR A 98 1.68 2.29 -1.55
N PHE A 99 2.79 2.99 -1.32
CA PHE A 99 2.81 4.39 -0.90
C PHE A 99 2.91 5.31 -2.12
N HIS A 100 2.06 6.33 -2.17
CA HIS A 100 2.00 7.27 -3.29
C HIS A 100 1.45 8.63 -2.85
N TYR A 101 1.59 9.65 -3.69
CA TYR A 101 0.89 10.92 -3.50
C TYR A 101 -0.55 10.83 -3.97
N VAL A 102 -1.46 11.41 -3.19
CA VAL A 102 -2.91 11.46 -3.50
C VAL A 102 -3.16 12.25 -4.78
N ASN A 103 -2.41 13.33 -5.00
CA ASN A 103 -2.59 14.20 -6.16
C ASN A 103 -2.19 13.47 -7.46
N GLY A 104 -3.17 13.30 -8.34
CA GLY A 104 -2.98 12.62 -9.63
C GLY A 104 -3.24 11.11 -9.60
N PHE A 105 -3.49 10.51 -8.43
CA PHE A 105 -3.82 9.09 -8.34
C PHE A 105 -5.30 8.83 -8.70
N PRO A 106 -5.62 7.81 -9.51
CA PRO A 106 -6.96 7.60 -10.07
C PRO A 106 -7.93 6.91 -9.08
N TYR A 107 -8.26 7.57 -7.96
CA TYR A 107 -9.27 7.05 -7.05
C TYR A 107 -10.68 7.10 -7.66
N LEU A 108 -11.50 6.08 -7.38
CA LEU A 108 -12.94 6.09 -7.71
C LEU A 108 -13.74 7.00 -6.77
N SER A 109 -13.38 7.03 -5.48
CA SER A 109 -14.04 7.82 -4.44
C SER A 109 -13.08 8.10 -3.24
N GLY A 110 -13.38 9.10 -2.41
CA GLY A 110 -12.54 9.52 -1.28
C GLY A 110 -11.83 10.87 -1.48
N PRO A 111 -10.99 11.34 -0.54
CA PRO A 111 -10.37 12.68 -0.55
C PRO A 111 -9.29 12.88 -1.63
N GLY A 112 -9.48 12.32 -2.84
CA GLY A 112 -8.62 12.41 -4.03
C GLY A 112 -8.42 13.81 -4.64
N THR A 113 -8.58 14.86 -3.84
CA THR A 113 -8.38 16.26 -4.23
C THR A 113 -7.41 17.00 -3.29
N GLY A 114 -6.88 16.33 -2.26
CA GLY A 114 -5.89 16.89 -1.33
C GLY A 114 -4.44 16.64 -1.75
N GLY A 115 -3.53 17.47 -1.23
CA GLY A 115 -2.09 17.16 -1.21
C GLY A 115 -1.76 16.22 -0.05
N GLY A 116 -0.78 15.35 -0.22
CA GLY A 116 -0.32 14.42 0.83
C GLY A 116 0.00 13.03 0.31
N ALA A 117 0.62 12.21 1.16
CA ALA A 117 0.90 10.81 0.87
C ALA A 117 -0.22 9.90 1.39
N HIS A 118 -0.44 8.79 0.70
CA HIS A 118 -1.43 7.76 1.05
C HIS A 118 -0.86 6.36 0.80
N ALA A 119 -1.44 5.37 1.47
CA ALA A 119 -1.09 3.97 1.32
C ALA A 119 -2.33 3.16 0.94
N ILE A 120 -2.17 2.31 -0.07
CA ILE A 120 -3.17 1.33 -0.53
C ILE A 120 -2.56 -0.07 -0.52
N VAL A 121 -3.37 -1.10 -0.69
CA VAL A 121 -2.88 -2.47 -0.88
C VAL A 121 -3.12 -2.90 -2.31
N ILE A 122 -2.05 -3.21 -3.04
CA ILE A 122 -2.12 -3.84 -4.36
C ILE A 122 -2.59 -5.28 -4.17
N THR A 123 -3.78 -5.58 -4.70
CA THR A 123 -4.42 -6.90 -4.62
C THR A 123 -4.30 -7.68 -5.93
N GLY A 124 -3.79 -7.07 -6.99
CA GLY A 124 -3.49 -7.79 -8.22
C GLY A 124 -2.87 -6.90 -9.28
N THR A 125 -2.33 -7.54 -10.32
CA THR A 125 -1.75 -6.88 -11.49
C THR A 125 -2.26 -7.55 -12.73
N ASP A 126 -2.59 -6.77 -13.76
CA ASP A 126 -3.00 -7.27 -15.07
C ASP A 126 -2.19 -6.54 -16.14
N THR A 127 -1.14 -7.20 -16.60
CA THR A 127 -0.26 -6.71 -17.66
C THR A 127 -0.92 -6.68 -19.03
N ASP A 128 -1.96 -7.48 -19.25
CA ASP A 128 -2.74 -7.51 -20.50
C ASP A 128 -3.63 -6.26 -20.61
N GLN A 129 -4.22 -5.82 -19.49
CA GLN A 129 -5.03 -4.60 -19.40
C GLN A 129 -4.23 -3.34 -19.04
N GLY A 130 -2.95 -3.48 -18.69
CA GLY A 130 -2.04 -2.35 -18.44
C GLY A 130 -2.24 -1.67 -17.08
N GLY A 131 -2.67 -2.41 -16.06
CA GLY A 131 -2.98 -1.82 -14.75
C GLY A 131 -2.95 -2.79 -13.58
N PHE A 132 -3.50 -2.35 -12.45
CA PHE A 132 -3.49 -3.10 -11.21
C PHE A 132 -4.78 -2.90 -10.42
N TRP A 133 -5.05 -3.87 -9.56
CA TRP A 133 -6.16 -3.86 -8.61
C TRP A 133 -5.64 -3.49 -7.23
N PHE A 134 -6.43 -2.73 -6.47
CA PHE A 134 -6.08 -2.31 -5.12
C PHE A 134 -7.27 -2.19 -4.17
N ASN A 135 -6.99 -2.37 -2.88
CA ASN A 135 -7.87 -1.99 -1.80
C ASN A 135 -7.45 -0.64 -1.23
N ASN A 136 -8.44 0.22 -1.01
CA ASN A 136 -8.29 1.53 -0.40
C ASN A 136 -8.76 1.47 1.06
N PRO A 137 -7.94 1.89 2.04
CA PRO A 137 -8.38 2.03 3.43
C PRO A 137 -9.57 2.97 3.65
N TRP A 138 -10.00 3.75 2.64
CA TRP A 138 -11.26 4.51 2.66
C TRP A 138 -12.53 3.66 2.43
N GLY A 139 -12.39 2.36 2.18
CA GLY A 139 -13.50 1.42 2.04
C GLY A 139 -13.65 0.82 0.64
N ASP A 140 -12.87 1.27 -0.35
CA ASP A 140 -12.93 0.69 -1.68
C ASP A 140 -12.21 -0.68 -1.70
N LYS A 141 -12.90 -1.72 -2.18
CA LYS A 141 -12.34 -3.06 -2.42
C LYS A 141 -12.13 -3.28 -3.91
N ASP A 142 -11.01 -3.91 -4.27
CA ASP A 142 -10.68 -4.38 -5.63
C ASP A 142 -10.98 -3.31 -6.69
N THR A 143 -10.42 -2.12 -6.46
CA THR A 143 -10.51 -0.99 -7.38
C THR A 143 -9.43 -1.07 -8.43
N TRP A 144 -9.77 -0.72 -9.68
CA TRP A 144 -8.83 -0.70 -10.79
C TRP A 144 -8.10 0.65 -10.91
N ALA A 145 -6.80 0.60 -11.19
CA ALA A 145 -6.01 1.75 -11.64
C ALA A 145 -5.19 1.38 -12.88
N ASP A 146 -5.22 2.28 -13.87
CA ASP A 146 -4.30 2.23 -14.99
C ASP A 146 -2.86 2.52 -14.53
N ALA A 147 -1.89 1.70 -14.94
CA ALA A 147 -0.52 1.83 -14.47
C ALA A 147 0.13 3.16 -14.90
N THR A 148 -0.23 3.72 -16.05
CA THR A 148 0.30 5.01 -16.50
C THR A 148 -0.16 6.18 -15.64
N SER A 149 -1.27 6.02 -14.92
CA SER A 149 -1.81 7.05 -14.01
C SER A 149 -1.51 6.73 -12.54
N GLY A 150 -1.49 5.45 -12.15
CA GLY A 150 -1.27 5.02 -10.76
C GLY A 150 0.20 4.81 -10.38
N LEU A 151 1.06 4.51 -11.36
CA LEU A 151 2.50 4.29 -11.15
C LEU A 151 3.39 5.43 -11.67
N ALA A 152 2.84 6.40 -12.42
CA ALA A 152 3.56 7.60 -12.83
C ALA A 152 2.96 8.86 -12.18
N PRO A 153 3.73 9.84 -11.66
CA PRO A 153 5.18 9.90 -11.51
C PRO A 153 5.61 9.83 -10.03
N ALA A 154 6.43 8.84 -9.71
CA ALA A 154 7.59 9.03 -8.83
C ALA A 154 8.66 9.95 -9.48
N ALA A 155 8.25 10.97 -10.25
CA ALA A 155 9.11 11.91 -10.99
C ALA A 155 9.27 13.25 -10.29
N ASP A 156 8.67 13.42 -9.11
CA ASP A 156 9.35 14.23 -8.11
C ASP A 156 10.44 13.32 -7.53
N PRO A 157 11.75 13.67 -7.62
CA PRO A 157 12.81 12.94 -6.94
C PRO A 157 12.64 12.89 -5.40
N ASN A 158 11.68 13.66 -4.86
CA ASN A 158 11.22 13.57 -3.47
C ASN A 158 10.01 12.63 -3.27
N SER A 159 9.31 12.24 -4.35
CA SER A 159 8.26 11.22 -4.37
C SER A 159 8.88 9.83 -4.37
N ARG A 160 9.23 9.37 -3.18
CA ARG A 160 9.62 7.98 -2.96
C ARG A 160 8.34 7.15 -2.85
N SER A 161 7.74 6.78 -3.98
CA SER A 161 6.80 5.66 -3.99
C SER A 161 7.60 4.38 -3.71
N TYR A 162 7.22 3.64 -2.68
CA TYR A 162 7.81 2.33 -2.38
C TYR A 162 6.72 1.34 -2.03
N SER A 163 7.01 0.07 -2.29
CA SER A 163 6.12 -1.03 -1.95
C SER A 163 6.66 -1.76 -0.73
N LEU A 164 5.80 -2.22 0.17
CA LEU A 164 6.17 -3.08 1.30
C LEU A 164 5.50 -4.44 1.19
N TYR A 165 6.20 -5.49 1.63
CA TYR A 165 5.67 -6.85 1.75
C TYR A 165 5.78 -7.35 3.19
N PHE A 166 4.99 -8.36 3.53
CA PHE A 166 5.04 -9.01 4.85
C PHE A 166 6.01 -10.20 4.82
N GLY A 167 7.09 -10.14 5.60
CA GLY A 167 8.23 -11.08 5.49
C GLY A 167 8.24 -12.24 6.48
N ASN A 168 7.15 -12.48 7.23
CA ASN A 168 7.11 -13.54 8.25
C ASN A 168 6.66 -14.92 7.73
N PHE A 169 6.53 -15.10 6.42
CA PHE A 169 6.15 -16.39 5.83
C PHE A 169 7.21 -16.88 4.84
N PRO A 170 7.56 -18.18 4.85
CA PRO A 170 8.50 -18.73 3.90
C PRO A 170 7.93 -18.61 2.48
N VAL A 171 8.72 -18.00 1.61
CA VAL A 171 8.55 -18.05 0.14
C VAL A 171 8.83 -19.46 -0.35
#